data_AF-A0A940TBC7-F1
#
_entry.id   AF-A0A940TBC7-F1
#
_cell.length_a   1.000
_cell.length_b   1.000
_cell.length_c   1.000
_cell.angle_alpha   90.00
_cell.angle_beta   90.00
_cell.angle_gamma   90.00
#
_symmetry.space_group_name_H-M   'P 1'
#
loop_
_entity.id
_entity.type
_entity.pdbx_description
1 polymer ?
#
loop_
_entity_poly.entity_id
_entity_poly.type
_entity_poly.pdbx_seq_one_letter_code
_entity_poly.pdbx_strand_id
1 'polypeptide(L)' 'MNYADSDGVTTVCYGKVQEWEDRSEARNFFLNAMMNSEGAERERYANIYFGIVRGQDCCTDSETD' A
#
# COMPACT_ATOMS: atom_id res chain seq x y z
N MET A 1 9.60 16.44 16.08
CA MET A 1 8.67 15.71 15.19
C MET A 1 9.35 15.64 13.83
N ASN A 2 9.82 14.47 13.39
CA ASN A 2 10.35 14.34 12.03
C ASN A 2 9.15 14.27 11.08
N TYR A 3 9.06 15.21 10.14
CA TYR A 3 8.02 15.33 9.12
C TYR A 3 8.12 14.23 8.03
N ALA A 4 8.47 13.00 8.39
CA ALA A 4 8.77 11.93 7.44
C ALA A 4 7.53 11.19 6.89
N ASP A 5 6.32 11.50 7.35
CA ASP A 5 5.08 10.91 6.81
C ASP A 5 4.43 11.76 5.69
N SER A 6 5.00 12.92 5.32
CA SER A 6 4.48 13.75 4.20
C SER A 6 5.01 13.36 2.82
N ASP A 7 5.73 12.25 2.69
CA ASP A 7 6.16 11.72 1.39
C ASP A 7 5.11 10.73 0.90
N GLY A 8 4.15 11.27 0.17
CA GLY A 8 3.07 10.53 -0.48
C GLY A 8 3.55 9.25 -1.18
N VAL A 9 2.63 8.32 -1.40
CA VAL A 9 2.94 7.00 -1.94
C VAL A 9 2.09 6.72 -3.16
N THR A 10 2.67 6.03 -4.15
CA THR A 10 1.93 5.49 -5.29
C THR A 10 1.66 4.01 -5.04
N THR A 11 0.44 3.58 -5.29
CA THR A 11 0.07 2.16 -5.22
C THR A 11 -0.45 1.67 -6.55
N VAL A 12 -0.06 0.47 -6.96
CA VAL A 12 -0.59 -0.23 -8.13
C VAL A 12 -1.27 -1.50 -7.66
N CYS A 13 -2.60 -1.52 -7.70
CA CYS A 13 -3.39 -2.66 -7.26
C CYS A 13 -4.31 -3.10 -8.41
N TYR A 14 -4.27 -4.37 -8.83
CA TYR A 14 -4.99 -4.86 -10.01
C TYR A 14 -4.72 -4.01 -11.27
N GLY A 15 -3.47 -3.56 -11.43
CA GLY A 15 -3.05 -2.68 -12.54
C GLY A 15 -3.59 -1.25 -12.46
N LYS A 16 -4.33 -0.88 -11.41
CA LYS A 16 -4.81 0.49 -11.19
C LYS A 16 -3.79 1.27 -10.36
N VAL A 17 -3.34 2.39 -10.91
CA VAL A 17 -2.45 3.34 -10.23
C VAL A 17 -3.29 4.30 -9.40
N GLN A 18 -2.89 4.49 -8.14
CA GLN A 18 -3.45 5.48 -7.23
C GLN A 18 -2.30 6.22 -6.53
N GLU A 19 -2.33 7.55 -6.62
CA GLU A 19 -1.42 8.42 -5.86
C GLU A 19 -2.10 8.83 -4.55
N TRP A 20 -1.34 8.80 -3.46
CA TRP A 20 -1.80 9.17 -2.12
C TRP A 20 -0.92 10.30 -1.62
N GLU A 21 -1.51 11.44 -1.28
CA GLU A 21 -0.77 12.56 -0.67
C GLU A 21 -0.33 12.22 0.76
N ASP A 22 -1.11 11.39 1.47
CA ASP A 22 -0.83 10.92 2.82
C ASP A 22 -0.58 9.41 2.83
N ARG A 23 0.65 9.02 3.19
CA ARG A 23 1.07 7.63 3.34
C ARG A 23 0.28 6.87 4.42
N SER A 24 -0.19 7.57 5.45
CA SER A 24 -1.02 7.00 6.50
C SER A 24 -2.42 6.64 6.01
N GLU A 25 -2.98 7.43 5.09
CA GLU A 25 -4.26 7.13 4.46
C GLU A 25 -4.16 5.85 3.62
N ALA A 26 -3.13 5.75 2.79
CA ALA A 26 -2.82 4.54 2.03
C ALA A 26 -2.65 3.32 2.95
N ARG A 27 -1.89 3.47 4.04
CA ARG A 27 -1.66 2.40 5.03
C ARG A 27 -2.98 1.89 5.62
N ASN A 28 -3.86 2.79 6.06
CA ASN A 28 -5.15 2.43 6.65
C ASN A 28 -6.08 1.77 5.63
N PHE A 29 -6.08 2.23 4.38
CA PHE A 29 -6.86 1.61 3.31
C PHE A 29 -6.46 0.14 3.11
N PHE A 30 -5.16 -0.13 2.91
CA PHE A 30 -4.68 -1.48 2.64
C PHE A 30 -4.72 -2.38 3.88
N LEU A 31 -4.59 -1.83 5.09
CA LEU A 31 -4.82 -2.58 6.32
C LEU A 31 -6.28 -3.06 6.42
N ASN A 32 -7.24 -2.17 6.21
CA ASN A 32 -8.66 -2.52 6.24
C ASN A 32 -9.02 -3.52 5.13
N ALA A 33 -8.51 -3.31 3.91
CA ALA A 33 -8.73 -4.23 2.80
C ALA A 33 -8.18 -5.63 3.11
N MET A 34 -6.97 -5.73 3.67
CA MET A 34 -6.38 -7.00 4.09
C MET A 34 -7.19 -7.69 5.19
N MET A 35 -7.70 -6.95 6.18
CA MET A 35 -8.49 -7.53 7.28
C MET A 35 -9.87 -8.05 6.82
N ASN A 36 -10.40 -7.53 5.71
CA ASN A 36 -11.74 -7.87 5.21
C ASN A 36 -11.72 -8.78 3.96
N SER A 37 -10.55 -9.26 3.55
CA SER A 37 -10.36 -10.12 2.39
C SER A 37 -9.65 -11.40 2.76
N GLU A 38 -9.77 -12.41 1.90
CA GLU A 38 -9.19 -13.75 2.14
C GLU A 38 -8.42 -14.25 0.90
N GLY A 39 -7.59 -15.28 1.11
CA GLY A 39 -6.82 -15.92 0.04
C GLY A 39 -5.92 -14.96 -0.74
N ALA A 40 -5.88 -15.14 -2.07
CA ALA A 40 -5.01 -14.35 -2.96
C ALA A 40 -5.32 -12.84 -2.92
N GLU A 41 -6.55 -12.44 -2.62
CA GLU A 41 -6.90 -11.03 -2.47
C GLU A 41 -6.28 -10.43 -1.21
N ARG A 42 -6.28 -11.16 -0.09
CA ARG A 42 -5.59 -10.74 1.12
C ARG A 42 -4.08 -10.58 0.90
N GLU A 43 -3.47 -11.53 0.21
CA GLU A 43 -2.03 -11.48 -0.11
C GLU A 43 -1.67 -10.26 -0.96
N ARG A 44 -2.48 -9.93 -1.97
CA ARG A 44 -2.32 -8.71 -2.78
C ARG A 44 -2.30 -7.44 -1.95
N TYR A 45 -3.27 -7.29 -1.03
CA TYR A 45 -3.31 -6.13 -0.14
C TYR A 45 -2.16 -6.14 0.89
N ALA A 46 -1.74 -7.32 1.35
CA ALA A 46 -0.58 -7.47 2.23
C ALA A 46 0.72 -7.00 1.59
N ASN A 47 0.95 -7.34 0.31
CA ASN A 47 2.14 -6.90 -0.42
C ASN A 47 2.26 -5.37 -0.46
N ILE A 48 1.17 -4.69 -0.80
CA ILE A 48 1.13 -3.22 -0.83
C ILE A 48 1.30 -2.63 0.58
N TYR A 49 0.55 -3.15 1.57
CA TYR A 49 0.63 -2.67 2.95
C TYR A 49 2.06 -2.74 3.50
N PHE A 50 2.74 -3.89 3.32
CA PHE A 50 4.10 -4.03 3.81
C PHE A 50 5.09 -3.13 3.05
N GLY A 51 4.87 -2.85 1.77
CA GLY A 51 5.67 -1.86 1.04
C GLY A 51 5.52 -0.45 1.60
N ILE A 52 4.29 -0.05 1.93
CA ILE A 52 4.00 1.24 2.56
C ILE A 52 4.69 1.33 3.93
N VAL A 53 4.61 0.28 4.75
CA VAL A 53 5.25 0.22 6.08
C VAL A 53 6.77 0.25 5.99
N ARG A 54 7.37 -0.32 4.93
CA ARG A 54 8.81 -0.26 4.65
C ARG A 54 9.28 1.11 4.15
N GLY A 55 8.36 2.03 3.89
CA GLY A 55 8.70 3.37 3.38
C GLY A 55 8.98 3.41 1.88
N GLN A 56 8.45 2.48 1.08
CA GLN A 56 8.60 2.53 -0.38
C GLN A 56 7.69 3.59 -1.02
N ASP A 57 8.17 4.30 -2.02
CA ASP A 57 7.39 5.36 -2.71
C ASP A 57 6.42 4.82 -3.76
N CYS A 58 6.68 3.62 -4.26
CA CYS A 58 5.78 2.88 -5.15
C CYS A 58 5.61 1.44 -4.66
N CYS A 59 4.36 1.03 -4.44
CA CYS A 59 4.02 -0.29 -3.92
C CYS A 59 3.05 -1.00 -4.87
N THR A 60 3.24 -2.29 -5.14
CA THR A 60 2.35 -3.05 -6.04
C THR A 60 1.89 -4.36 -5.40
N ASP A 61 0.70 -4.83 -5.80
CA ASP A 61 0.15 -6.12 -5.37
C ASP A 61 0.82 -7.33 -6.03
N SER A 62 1.56 -7.08 -7.11
CA SER A 62 2.29 -8.07 -7.88
C SER A 62 3.73 -8.14 -7.37
N GLU A 63 4.29 -9.32 -7.14
CA GLU A 63 5.75 -9.42 -7.07
C GLU A 63 6.29 -9.01 -8.44
N THR A 64 7.14 -7.99 -8.47
CA THR A 64 7.85 -7.66 -9.71
C THR A 64 8.90 -8.74 -9.84
N ASP A 65 8.74 -9.63 -10.82
CA ASP A 65 9.74 -10.66 -11.17
C ASP A 65 11.10 -10.03 -11.48
#